data_AF-A0A921IVG6-F1
#
_entry.id   AF-A0A921IVG6-F1
#
_cell.length_a   1.000
_cell.length_b   1.000
_cell.length_c   1.000
_cell.angle_alpha   90.00
_cell.angle_beta   90.00
_cell.angle_gamma   90.00
#
_symmetry.space_group_name_H-M   'P 1'
#
loop_
_entity.id
_entity.type
_entity.pdbx_description
1 polymer ?
#
loop_
_entity_poly.entity_id
_entity_poly.type
_entity_poly.pdbx_seq_one_letter_code
_entity_poly.pdbx_strand_id
1 'polypeptide(L)'
;MNYDQELQTKCQDKLDKLLSHLMEGELLSEGEVDDALAKLRDIYLDESGNQNGFRHNYSRATSAMLSQDPDGGDGDPKTYVFYANKVETLVANVGTIRDRALAGDDNELLMPLTKLYDHVNLELVRANYYAGLNDLQDRRLGILSEQIKKDRETAKKSVDDAADEAKKLIEASKAEVQRDNITVLGIFTGIVVAFVAGMTFSSSVLQNIDKASIYRLSAIAVIIALFFFDLVALLVSFLGKVAKVETKSLRAVTIIANAVLLLLLAAIVVARFVLPLPPYPQG
;
A
#
# COMPACT_ATOMS: atom_id res chain seq x y z
N MET A 1 -63.65 -8.56 -3.43
CA MET A 1 -62.92 -8.33 -4.70
C MET A 1 -63.95 -8.18 -5.79
N ASN A 2 -63.73 -7.31 -6.77
CA ASN A 2 -64.56 -7.25 -7.96
C ASN A 2 -64.39 -8.58 -8.74
N TYR A 3 -65.47 -9.18 -9.26
CA TYR A 3 -65.45 -10.46 -9.98
C TYR A 3 -64.36 -10.50 -11.08
N ASP A 4 -64.14 -9.36 -11.73
CA ASP A 4 -63.14 -9.17 -12.77
C ASP A 4 -61.69 -9.29 -12.23
N GLN A 5 -61.39 -8.81 -11.02
CA GLN A 5 -60.06 -8.97 -10.42
C GLN A 5 -59.75 -10.41 -10.00
N GLU A 6 -60.76 -11.15 -9.57
CA GLU A 6 -60.62 -12.54 -9.17
C GLU A 6 -60.34 -13.44 -10.37
N LEU A 7 -61.03 -13.22 -11.49
CA LEU A 7 -60.78 -13.89 -12.76
C LEU A 7 -59.35 -13.62 -13.26
N GLN A 8 -58.92 -12.36 -13.30
CA GLN A 8 -57.57 -12.00 -13.77
C GLN A 8 -56.48 -12.67 -12.93
N THR A 9 -56.64 -12.68 -11.60
CA THR A 9 -55.66 -13.30 -10.69
C THR A 9 -55.60 -14.81 -10.88
N LYS A 10 -56.76 -15.48 -10.93
CA LYS A 10 -56.85 -16.94 -11.10
C LYS A 10 -56.27 -17.41 -12.44
N CYS A 11 -56.62 -16.73 -13.54
CA CYS A 11 -56.09 -17.07 -14.87
C CYS A 11 -54.59 -16.77 -14.95
N GLN A 12 -54.11 -15.70 -14.32
CA GLN A 12 -52.69 -15.40 -14.25
C GLN A 12 -51.91 -16.49 -13.49
N ASP A 13 -52.40 -16.95 -12.34
CA ASP A 13 -51.72 -17.98 -11.56
C ASP A 13 -51.66 -19.33 -12.30
N LYS A 14 -52.70 -19.66 -13.07
CA LYS A 14 -52.69 -20.82 -13.97
C LYS A 14 -51.65 -20.64 -15.09
N LEU A 15 -51.60 -19.46 -15.70
CA LEU A 15 -50.64 -19.14 -16.75
C LEU A 15 -49.20 -19.21 -16.24
N ASP A 16 -48.90 -18.60 -15.08
CA ASP A 16 -47.56 -18.61 -14.50
C ASP A 16 -47.06 -20.04 -14.27
N LYS A 17 -47.91 -20.92 -13.71
CA LYS A 17 -47.57 -22.34 -13.52
C LYS A 17 -47.30 -23.06 -14.84
N LEU A 18 -48.11 -22.79 -15.86
CA LEU A 18 -47.91 -23.38 -17.18
C LEU A 18 -46.60 -22.89 -17.80
N LEU A 19 -46.32 -21.58 -17.76
CA LEU A 19 -45.07 -21.02 -18.29
C LEU A 19 -43.85 -21.61 -17.59
N SER A 20 -43.88 -21.75 -16.26
CA SER A 20 -42.79 -22.39 -15.52
C SER A 20 -42.56 -23.84 -15.97
N HIS A 21 -43.62 -24.62 -16.17
CA HIS A 21 -43.49 -25.98 -16.70
C HIS A 21 -42.94 -26.02 -18.13
N LEU A 22 -43.41 -25.12 -18.99
CA LEU A 22 -42.94 -24.98 -20.37
C LEU A 22 -41.47 -24.48 -20.47
N MET A 23 -40.86 -24.04 -19.38
CA MET A 23 -39.44 -23.67 -19.31
C MET A 23 -38.53 -24.84 -18.93
N GLU A 24 -39.07 -25.95 -18.42
CA GLU A 24 -38.28 -27.07 -17.89
C GLU A 24 -37.72 -27.98 -18.99
N GLY A 25 -38.38 -28.03 -20.15
CA GLY A 25 -37.96 -28.85 -21.28
C GLY A 25 -38.78 -28.58 -22.54
N GLU A 26 -38.26 -29.01 -23.68
CA GLU A 26 -38.98 -28.94 -24.96
C GLU A 26 -40.19 -29.88 -24.95
N LEU A 27 -41.27 -29.47 -25.62
CA LEU A 27 -42.42 -30.35 -25.90
C LEU A 27 -42.01 -31.36 -26.98
N LEU A 28 -41.98 -32.65 -26.64
CA LEU A 28 -41.42 -33.70 -27.50
C LEU A 28 -42.48 -34.47 -28.28
N SER A 29 -43.75 -34.36 -27.88
CA SER A 29 -44.86 -35.08 -28.50
C SER A 29 -46.07 -34.19 -28.81
N GLU A 30 -46.82 -34.55 -29.85
CA GLU A 30 -48.09 -33.86 -30.18
C GLU A 30 -49.08 -33.88 -29.01
N GLY A 31 -49.06 -34.93 -28.18
CA GLY A 31 -49.92 -35.03 -26.99
C GLY A 31 -49.59 -33.99 -25.91
N GLU A 32 -48.31 -33.66 -25.71
CA GLU A 32 -47.91 -32.60 -24.77
C GLU A 32 -48.29 -31.21 -25.29
N VAL A 33 -48.17 -30.99 -26.60
CA VAL A 33 -48.62 -29.75 -27.25
C VAL A 33 -50.14 -29.59 -27.12
N ASP A 34 -50.90 -30.65 -27.37
CA ASP A 34 -52.36 -30.62 -27.27
C ASP A 34 -52.84 -30.44 -25.81
N ASP A 35 -52.16 -31.01 -24.82
CA ASP A 35 -52.42 -30.78 -23.39
C ASP A 35 -52.11 -29.33 -22.97
N ALA A 36 -50.98 -28.78 -23.41
CA ALA A 36 -50.64 -27.39 -23.17
C ALA A 36 -51.65 -26.43 -23.84
N LEU A 37 -52.09 -26.74 -25.06
CA LEU A 37 -53.12 -26.00 -25.77
C LEU A 37 -54.47 -26.07 -25.03
N ALA A 38 -54.85 -27.24 -24.52
CA ALA A 38 -56.06 -27.41 -23.70
C ALA A 38 -56.02 -26.54 -22.43
N LYS A 39 -54.88 -26.49 -21.74
CA LYS A 39 -54.68 -25.62 -20.58
C LYS A 39 -54.80 -24.13 -20.94
N LEU A 40 -54.30 -23.73 -22.11
CA LEU A 40 -54.45 -22.34 -22.59
C LEU A 40 -55.90 -22.02 -22.99
N ARG A 41 -56.66 -23.00 -23.52
CA ARG A 41 -58.10 -22.84 -23.75
C ARG A 41 -58.83 -22.50 -22.44
N ASP A 42 -58.55 -23.25 -21.36
CA ASP A 42 -59.12 -23.02 -20.02
C ASP A 42 -58.68 -21.68 -19.37
N ILE A 43 -57.57 -21.10 -19.82
CA ILE A 43 -57.07 -19.80 -19.32
C ILE A 43 -57.72 -18.62 -20.05
N TYR A 44 -57.87 -18.70 -21.38
CA TYR A 44 -58.26 -17.56 -22.21
C TYR A 44 -59.72 -17.58 -22.67
N LEU A 45 -60.38 -18.74 -22.66
CA LEU A 45 -61.76 -18.88 -23.13
C LEU A 45 -62.74 -19.07 -21.96
N ASP A 46 -64.01 -18.74 -22.20
CA ASP A 46 -65.13 -19.01 -21.32
C ASP A 46 -65.81 -20.35 -21.69
N GLU A 47 -66.83 -20.75 -20.93
CA GLU A 47 -67.59 -21.99 -21.17
C GLU A 47 -68.30 -22.01 -22.54
N SER A 48 -68.49 -20.86 -23.17
CA SER A 48 -69.11 -20.73 -24.50
C SER A 48 -68.07 -20.77 -25.64
N GLY A 49 -66.78 -20.86 -25.31
CA GLY A 49 -65.68 -20.86 -26.27
C GLY A 49 -65.24 -19.48 -26.75
N ASN A 50 -65.75 -18.40 -26.16
CA ASN A 50 -65.36 -17.02 -26.48
C ASN A 50 -64.25 -16.54 -25.52
N GLN A 51 -63.52 -15.49 -25.88
CA GLN A 51 -62.53 -14.90 -24.97
C GLN A 51 -63.16 -14.40 -23.67
N ASN A 52 -62.63 -14.87 -22.53
CA ASN A 52 -63.16 -14.56 -21.20
C ASN A 52 -62.74 -13.17 -20.65
N GLY A 53 -62.05 -12.35 -21.44
CA GLY A 53 -61.57 -11.02 -21.04
C GLY A 53 -60.26 -11.02 -20.23
N PHE A 54 -59.67 -12.18 -19.96
CA PHE A 54 -58.36 -12.28 -19.31
C PHE A 54 -57.27 -11.58 -20.13
N ARG A 55 -56.48 -10.74 -19.46
CA ARG A 55 -55.31 -10.09 -20.05
C ARG A 55 -54.09 -10.46 -19.21
N HIS A 56 -53.23 -11.31 -19.77
CA HIS A 56 -52.02 -11.72 -19.09
C HIS A 56 -51.14 -10.51 -18.74
N ASN A 57 -50.58 -10.57 -17.53
CA ASN A 57 -49.72 -9.55 -16.99
C ASN A 57 -48.26 -9.82 -17.39
N TYR A 58 -47.75 -8.93 -18.23
CA TYR A 58 -46.37 -8.95 -18.73
C TYR A 58 -45.33 -8.96 -17.61
N SER A 59 -45.50 -8.18 -16.53
CA SER A 59 -44.49 -8.07 -15.48
C SER A 59 -44.38 -9.34 -14.64
N ARG A 60 -45.49 -10.06 -14.42
CA ARG A 60 -45.50 -11.34 -13.71
C ARG A 60 -44.88 -12.46 -14.56
N ALA A 61 -45.23 -12.52 -15.85
CA ALA A 61 -44.60 -13.45 -16.79
C ALA A 61 -43.07 -13.25 -16.85
N THR A 62 -42.62 -11.99 -16.92
CA THR A 62 -41.18 -11.65 -16.88
C THR A 62 -40.54 -12.02 -15.54
N SER A 63 -41.23 -11.82 -14.42
CA SER A 63 -40.73 -12.20 -13.10
C SER A 63 -40.60 -13.71 -12.92
N ALA A 64 -41.52 -14.49 -13.51
CA ALA A 64 -41.41 -15.95 -13.54
C ALA A 64 -40.18 -16.41 -14.35
N MET A 65 -39.88 -15.72 -15.47
CA MET A 65 -38.73 -16.03 -16.32
C MET A 65 -37.37 -15.64 -15.72
N LEU A 66 -37.34 -14.59 -14.90
CA LEU A 66 -36.12 -14.01 -14.30
C LEU A 66 -35.91 -14.39 -12.83
N SER A 67 -36.75 -15.26 -12.26
CA SER A 67 -36.62 -15.68 -10.86
C SER A 67 -35.32 -16.48 -10.66
N GLN A 68 -34.51 -16.08 -9.67
CA GLN A 68 -33.24 -16.76 -9.40
C GLN A 68 -33.49 -18.16 -8.84
N ASP A 69 -32.78 -19.14 -9.40
CA ASP A 69 -32.71 -20.49 -8.80
C ASP A 69 -31.93 -20.39 -7.47
N PRO A 70 -32.57 -20.61 -6.30
CA PRO A 70 -31.92 -20.46 -4.99
C PRO A 70 -30.79 -21.47 -4.77
N ASP A 71 -30.78 -22.59 -5.50
CA ASP A 71 -29.83 -23.69 -5.35
C ASP A 71 -28.58 -23.54 -6.24
N GLY A 72 -28.44 -22.41 -6.93
CA GLY A 72 -27.20 -22.03 -7.60
C GLY A 72 -26.11 -21.75 -6.57
N GLY A 73 -25.42 -22.81 -6.13
CA GLY A 73 -24.27 -22.74 -5.25
C GLY A 73 -23.23 -21.72 -5.75
N ASP A 74 -22.41 -21.25 -4.82
CA ASP A 74 -21.43 -20.14 -4.86
C ASP A 74 -20.30 -20.27 -5.93
N GLY A 75 -20.58 -20.84 -7.10
CA GLY A 75 -19.62 -21.27 -8.10
C GLY A 75 -20.00 -20.87 -9.53
N ASP A 76 -19.17 -19.99 -10.08
CA ASP A 76 -19.05 -19.60 -11.50
C ASP A 76 -20.15 -18.65 -12.04
N PRO A 77 -19.81 -17.41 -12.46
CA PRO A 77 -20.74 -16.40 -13.02
C PRO A 77 -21.53 -16.81 -14.29
N LYS A 78 -21.44 -18.07 -14.71
CA LYS A 78 -22.15 -18.63 -15.88
C LYS A 78 -23.66 -18.76 -15.67
N THR A 79 -24.19 -18.36 -14.52
CA THR A 79 -25.61 -18.41 -14.17
C THR A 79 -26.51 -17.70 -15.20
N TYR A 80 -25.99 -16.77 -16.01
CA TYR A 80 -26.78 -16.09 -17.06
C TYR A 80 -27.11 -16.96 -18.29
N VAL A 81 -26.24 -17.88 -18.68
CA VAL A 81 -26.47 -18.77 -19.84
C VAL A 81 -27.64 -19.72 -19.57
N PHE A 82 -27.82 -20.09 -18.31
CA PHE A 82 -28.92 -20.96 -17.87
C PHE A 82 -30.30 -20.28 -18.05
N TYR A 83 -30.41 -18.98 -17.80
CA TYR A 83 -31.66 -18.24 -18.01
C TYR A 83 -31.99 -18.05 -19.49
N ALA A 84 -30.99 -17.78 -20.33
CA ALA A 84 -31.20 -17.68 -21.78
C ALA A 84 -31.78 -18.99 -22.34
N ASN A 85 -31.19 -20.14 -21.99
CA ASN A 85 -31.65 -21.45 -22.47
C ASN A 85 -33.11 -21.75 -22.05
N LYS A 86 -33.48 -21.47 -20.80
CA LYS A 86 -34.86 -21.71 -20.33
C LYS A 86 -35.89 -20.83 -21.03
N VAL A 87 -35.55 -19.57 -21.30
CA VAL A 87 -36.44 -18.65 -22.04
C VAL A 87 -36.49 -19.03 -23.53
N GLU A 88 -35.39 -19.50 -24.12
CA GLU A 88 -35.37 -20.06 -25.49
C GLU A 88 -36.33 -21.25 -25.61
N THR A 89 -36.27 -22.20 -24.69
CA THR A 89 -37.18 -23.34 -24.62
C THR A 89 -38.64 -22.88 -24.53
N LEU A 90 -38.92 -21.86 -23.73
CA LEU A 90 -40.26 -21.31 -23.60
C LEU A 90 -40.74 -20.66 -24.91
N VAL A 91 -39.89 -19.87 -25.59
CA VAL A 91 -40.22 -19.28 -26.91
C VAL A 91 -40.54 -20.39 -27.92
N ALA A 92 -39.72 -21.44 -27.96
CA ALA A 92 -39.93 -22.58 -28.86
C ALA A 92 -41.27 -23.27 -28.57
N ASN A 93 -41.53 -23.60 -27.30
CA ASN A 93 -42.76 -24.28 -26.88
C ASN A 93 -44.02 -23.45 -27.16
N VAL A 94 -44.02 -22.15 -26.81
CA VAL A 94 -45.16 -21.26 -27.07
C VAL A 94 -45.36 -21.08 -28.58
N GLY A 95 -44.29 -21.06 -29.37
CA GLY A 95 -44.34 -21.04 -30.84
C GLY A 95 -45.04 -22.29 -31.39
N THR A 96 -44.62 -23.47 -30.96
CA THR A 96 -45.22 -24.75 -31.35
C THR A 96 -46.71 -24.82 -31.01
N ILE A 97 -47.10 -24.37 -29.82
CA ILE A 97 -48.51 -24.35 -29.40
C ILE A 97 -49.34 -23.38 -30.27
N ARG A 98 -48.79 -22.20 -30.58
CA ARG A 98 -49.45 -21.22 -31.47
C ARG A 98 -49.64 -21.80 -32.86
N ASP A 99 -48.62 -22.45 -33.42
CA ASP A 99 -48.67 -23.03 -34.76
C ASP A 99 -49.67 -24.20 -34.82
N ARG A 100 -49.78 -24.97 -33.73
CA ARG A 100 -50.82 -26.01 -33.57
C ARG A 100 -52.23 -25.41 -33.52
N ALA A 101 -52.44 -24.32 -32.79
CA ALA A 101 -53.72 -23.61 -32.73
C ALA A 101 -54.13 -23.05 -34.11
N LEU A 102 -53.15 -22.58 -34.89
CA LEU A 102 -53.37 -22.12 -36.27
C LEU A 102 -53.78 -23.27 -37.20
N ALA A 103 -53.13 -24.43 -37.09
CA ALA A 103 -53.50 -25.62 -37.84
C ALA A 103 -54.87 -26.19 -37.44
N GLY A 104 -55.29 -25.97 -36.18
CA GLY A 104 -56.58 -26.40 -35.63
C GLY A 104 -57.75 -25.43 -35.84
N ASP A 105 -57.52 -24.28 -36.46
CA ASP A 105 -58.52 -23.20 -36.67
C ASP A 105 -59.12 -22.62 -35.37
N ASP A 106 -58.33 -22.59 -34.28
CA ASP A 106 -58.70 -22.01 -32.98
C ASP A 106 -58.67 -20.46 -32.99
N ASN A 107 -59.49 -19.83 -33.82
CA ASN A 107 -59.45 -18.40 -34.09
C ASN A 107 -59.55 -17.51 -32.82
N GLU A 108 -60.33 -17.93 -31.82
CA GLU A 108 -60.49 -17.21 -30.54
C GLU A 108 -59.20 -17.20 -29.69
N LEU A 109 -58.32 -18.19 -29.84
CA LEU A 109 -57.04 -18.30 -29.11
C LEU A 109 -55.85 -17.71 -29.85
N LEU A 110 -55.93 -17.59 -31.17
CA LEU A 110 -54.81 -17.10 -31.99
C LEU A 110 -54.32 -15.73 -31.54
N MET A 111 -55.23 -14.80 -31.23
CA MET A 111 -54.83 -13.44 -30.83
C MET A 111 -54.16 -13.41 -29.43
N PRO A 112 -54.73 -14.03 -28.38
CA PRO A 112 -54.04 -14.17 -27.08
C PRO A 112 -52.70 -14.90 -27.16
N LEU A 113 -52.60 -16.00 -27.92
CA LEU A 113 -51.37 -16.77 -28.09
C LEU A 113 -50.29 -15.99 -28.83
N THR A 114 -50.67 -15.23 -29.87
CA THR A 114 -49.73 -14.37 -30.60
C THR A 114 -49.16 -13.29 -29.69
N LYS A 115 -49.99 -12.67 -28.84
CA LYS A 115 -49.51 -11.67 -27.85
C LYS A 115 -48.58 -12.30 -26.81
N LEU A 116 -48.90 -13.50 -26.33
CA LEU A 116 -48.05 -14.22 -25.39
C LEU A 116 -46.70 -14.56 -26.03
N TYR A 117 -46.71 -15.12 -27.24
CA TYR A 117 -45.51 -15.44 -28.01
C TYR A 117 -44.62 -14.21 -28.22
N ASP A 118 -45.20 -13.10 -28.67
CA ASP A 118 -44.47 -11.84 -28.89
C ASP A 118 -43.80 -11.34 -27.59
N HIS A 119 -44.51 -11.42 -26.46
CA HIS A 119 -43.95 -11.05 -25.15
C HIS A 119 -42.79 -11.95 -24.73
N VAL A 120 -42.96 -13.27 -24.78
CA VAL A 120 -41.90 -14.23 -24.40
C VAL A 120 -40.68 -14.05 -25.31
N ASN A 121 -40.89 -13.86 -26.61
CA ASN A 121 -39.81 -13.62 -27.57
C ASN A 121 -39.07 -12.31 -27.28
N LEU A 122 -39.79 -11.26 -26.88
CA LEU A 122 -39.19 -9.99 -26.47
C LEU A 122 -38.34 -10.15 -25.19
N GLU A 123 -38.78 -10.97 -24.23
CA GLU A 123 -37.98 -11.28 -23.04
C GLU A 123 -36.73 -12.11 -23.35
N LEU A 124 -36.77 -13.00 -24.34
CA LEU A 124 -35.58 -13.69 -24.83
C LEU A 124 -34.52 -12.69 -25.36
N VAL A 125 -34.96 -11.73 -26.19
CA VAL A 125 -34.07 -10.69 -26.73
C VAL A 125 -33.44 -9.86 -25.59
N ARG A 126 -34.24 -9.50 -24.57
CA ARG A 126 -33.75 -8.78 -23.39
C ARG A 126 -32.75 -9.60 -22.58
N ALA A 127 -33.05 -10.86 -22.32
CA ALA A 127 -32.17 -11.76 -21.58
C ALA A 127 -30.81 -11.90 -22.27
N ASN A 128 -30.81 -12.09 -23.59
CA ASN A 128 -29.58 -12.16 -24.39
C ASN A 128 -28.78 -10.85 -24.38
N TYR A 129 -29.44 -9.70 -24.44
CA TYR A 129 -28.78 -8.40 -24.32
C TYR A 129 -28.07 -8.23 -22.96
N TYR A 130 -28.75 -8.58 -21.85
CA TYR A 130 -28.15 -8.49 -20.52
C TYR A 130 -27.03 -9.50 -20.30
N ALA A 131 -27.16 -10.72 -20.84
CA ALA A 131 -26.08 -11.71 -20.79
C ALA A 131 -24.80 -11.20 -21.47
N GLY A 132 -24.93 -10.57 -22.65
CA GLY A 132 -23.80 -9.95 -23.34
C GLY A 132 -23.20 -8.76 -22.58
N LEU A 133 -24.04 -7.93 -21.97
CA LEU A 133 -23.57 -6.79 -21.16
C LEU A 133 -22.80 -7.25 -19.91
N ASN A 134 -23.26 -8.32 -19.26
CA ASN A 134 -22.60 -8.88 -18.08
C ASN A 134 -21.27 -9.54 -18.44
N ASP A 135 -21.18 -10.30 -19.55
CA ASP A 135 -19.89 -10.85 -20.02
C ASP A 135 -18.86 -9.75 -20.29
N LEU A 136 -19.29 -8.63 -20.88
CA LEU A 136 -18.42 -7.46 -21.09
C LEU A 136 -17.97 -6.84 -19.76
N GLN A 137 -18.86 -6.76 -18.76
CA GLN A 137 -18.52 -6.26 -17.43
C GLN A 137 -17.54 -7.17 -16.71
N ASP A 138 -17.74 -8.48 -16.76
CA ASP A 138 -16.87 -9.48 -16.14
C ASP A 138 -15.47 -9.45 -16.76
N ARG A 139 -15.38 -9.37 -18.09
CA ARG A 139 -14.08 -9.18 -18.77
C ARG A 139 -13.39 -7.91 -18.34
N ARG A 140 -14.13 -6.80 -18.23
CA ARG A 140 -13.57 -5.51 -17.79
C ARG A 140 -13.11 -5.55 -16.34
N LEU A 141 -13.86 -6.21 -15.45
CA LEU A 141 -13.49 -6.44 -14.06
C LEU A 141 -12.24 -7.31 -13.97
N GLY A 142 -12.15 -8.36 -14.78
CA GLY A 142 -10.94 -9.19 -14.91
C GLY A 142 -9.70 -8.37 -15.25
N ILE A 143 -9.77 -7.56 -16.32
CA ILE A 143 -8.66 -6.67 -16.72
C ILE A 143 -8.31 -5.68 -15.61
N LEU A 144 -9.31 -5.05 -14.98
CA LEU A 144 -9.09 -4.08 -13.91
C LEU A 144 -8.44 -4.72 -12.68
N SER A 145 -8.88 -5.92 -12.30
CA SER A 145 -8.30 -6.67 -11.18
C SER A 145 -6.83 -7.02 -11.41
N GLU A 146 -6.46 -7.43 -12.64
CA GLU A 146 -5.07 -7.74 -12.98
C GLU A 146 -4.20 -6.48 -13.00
N GLN A 147 -4.74 -5.34 -13.47
CA GLN A 147 -4.07 -4.04 -13.38
C GLN A 147 -3.82 -3.63 -11.92
N ILE A 148 -4.83 -3.71 -11.06
CA ILE A 148 -4.71 -3.41 -9.63
C ILE A 148 -3.64 -4.28 -8.98
N LYS A 149 -3.59 -5.57 -9.32
CA LYS A 149 -2.57 -6.49 -8.81
C LYS A 149 -1.17 -6.07 -9.22
N LYS A 150 -0.96 -5.75 -10.50
CA LYS A 150 0.33 -5.29 -11.03
C LYS A 150 0.79 -3.97 -10.42
N ASP A 151 -0.13 -3.02 -10.26
CA ASP A 151 0.14 -1.72 -9.64
C ASP A 151 0.54 -1.90 -8.17
N ARG A 152 -0.14 -2.79 -7.45
CA ARG A 152 0.20 -3.13 -6.06
C ARG A 152 1.60 -3.76 -5.94
N GLU A 153 1.96 -4.68 -6.83
CA GLU A 153 3.30 -5.29 -6.85
C GLU A 153 4.38 -4.25 -7.14
N THR A 154 4.13 -3.35 -8.10
CA THR A 154 5.05 -2.27 -8.46
C THR A 154 5.24 -1.28 -7.31
N ALA A 155 4.13 -0.86 -6.68
CA ALA A 155 4.16 0.02 -5.51
C ALA A 155 4.92 -0.62 -4.34
N LYS A 156 4.66 -1.90 -4.05
CA LYS A 156 5.37 -2.64 -3.00
C LYS A 156 6.88 -2.65 -3.25
N LYS A 157 7.31 -2.96 -4.48
CA LYS A 157 8.73 -2.94 -4.85
C LYS A 157 9.36 -1.57 -4.65
N SER A 158 8.69 -0.49 -5.06
CA SER A 158 9.20 0.88 -4.87
C SER A 158 9.36 1.26 -3.40
N VAL A 159 8.45 0.79 -2.53
CA VAL A 159 8.53 1.02 -1.08
C VAL A 159 9.68 0.23 -0.47
N ASP A 160 9.86 -1.03 -0.87
CA ASP A 160 10.96 -1.87 -0.40
C ASP A 160 12.33 -1.28 -0.80
N ASP A 161 12.46 -0.83 -2.06
CA ASP A 161 13.68 -0.18 -2.57
C ASP A 161 13.99 1.12 -1.80
N ALA A 162 12.98 1.96 -1.55
CA ALA A 162 13.13 3.19 -0.78
C ALA A 162 13.49 2.93 0.70
N ALA A 163 12.92 1.88 1.30
CA ALA A 163 13.24 1.49 2.66
C ALA A 163 14.70 1.02 2.79
N ASP A 164 15.21 0.27 1.80
CA ASP A 164 16.59 -0.19 1.80
C ASP A 164 17.59 0.95 1.53
N GLU A 165 17.25 1.91 0.68
CA GLU A 165 18.05 3.13 0.51
C GLU A 165 18.10 3.95 1.80
N ALA A 166 16.96 4.15 2.46
CA ALA A 166 16.89 4.85 3.74
C ALA A 166 17.74 4.16 4.82
N LYS A 167 17.70 2.82 4.90
CA LYS A 167 18.56 2.06 5.83
C LYS A 167 20.05 2.32 5.56
N LYS A 168 20.48 2.27 4.30
CA LYS A 168 21.88 2.53 3.93
C LYS A 168 22.33 3.94 4.33
N LEU A 169 21.48 4.95 4.11
CA LEU A 169 21.75 6.32 4.51
C LEU A 169 21.87 6.46 6.04
N ILE A 170 20.97 5.82 6.79
CA ILE A 170 21.02 5.80 8.26
C ILE A 170 22.29 5.10 8.76
N GLU A 171 22.66 3.96 8.18
CA GLU A 171 23.89 3.25 8.55
C GLU A 171 25.15 4.06 8.26
N ALA A 172 25.21 4.71 7.09
CA ALA A 172 26.31 5.59 6.73
C ALA A 172 26.41 6.80 7.68
N SER A 173 25.29 7.47 7.96
CA SER A 173 25.23 8.58 8.90
C SER A 173 25.61 8.15 10.32
N LYS A 174 25.16 6.98 10.77
CA LYS A 174 25.53 6.43 12.08
C LYS A 174 27.04 6.17 12.16
N ALA A 175 27.65 5.63 11.12
CA ALA A 175 29.09 5.39 11.07
C ALA A 175 29.89 6.71 11.12
N GLU A 176 29.43 7.74 10.39
CA GLU A 176 30.01 9.08 10.42
C GLU A 176 29.92 9.70 11.84
N VAL A 177 28.74 9.70 12.44
CA VAL A 177 28.52 10.23 13.80
C VAL A 177 29.36 9.48 14.85
N GLN A 178 29.47 8.14 14.73
CA GLN A 178 30.33 7.36 15.63
C GLN A 178 31.80 7.76 15.50
N ARG A 179 32.29 7.95 14.27
CA ARG A 179 33.67 8.36 14.01
C ARG A 179 33.96 9.75 14.60
N ASP A 180 33.03 10.68 14.43
CA ASP A 180 33.16 12.04 14.98
C ASP A 180 33.16 12.00 16.51
N ASN A 181 32.28 11.22 17.13
CA ASN A 181 32.22 11.04 18.58
C ASN A 181 33.52 10.44 19.15
N ILE A 182 34.08 9.39 18.51
CA ILE A 182 35.37 8.81 18.91
C ILE A 182 36.49 9.86 18.81
N THR A 183 36.48 10.67 17.74
CA THR A 183 37.47 11.72 17.52
C THR A 183 37.38 12.79 18.61
N VAL A 184 36.18 13.30 18.91
CA VAL A 184 35.96 14.29 19.98
C VAL A 184 36.37 13.72 21.34
N LEU A 185 36.01 12.47 21.65
CA LEU A 185 36.39 11.82 22.90
C LEU A 185 37.92 11.68 23.03
N GLY A 186 38.59 11.27 21.95
CA GLY A 186 40.06 11.15 21.92
C GLY A 186 40.76 12.48 22.19
N ILE A 187 40.25 13.58 21.65
CA ILE A 187 40.77 14.93 21.94
C ILE A 187 40.56 15.29 23.41
N PHE A 188 39.35 15.05 23.94
CA PHE A 188 39.04 15.34 25.33
C PHE A 188 39.97 14.58 26.28
N THR A 189 40.20 13.29 26.03
CA THR A 189 41.17 12.49 26.78
C THR A 189 42.58 13.06 26.69
N GLY A 190 43.04 13.45 25.49
CA GLY A 190 44.36 14.06 25.30
C GLY A 190 44.54 15.37 26.09
N ILE A 191 43.52 16.23 26.09
CA ILE A 191 43.53 17.49 26.86
C ILE A 191 43.60 17.20 28.37
N VAL A 192 42.77 16.27 28.87
CA VAL A 192 42.78 15.87 30.28
C VAL A 192 44.15 15.30 30.69
N VAL A 193 44.74 14.44 29.88
CA VAL A 193 46.09 13.88 30.12
C VAL A 193 47.14 14.99 30.17
N ALA A 194 47.09 15.96 29.24
CA ALA A 194 48.01 17.09 29.24
C ALA A 194 47.86 17.95 30.50
N PHE A 195 46.64 18.20 30.98
CA PHE A 195 46.39 18.91 32.24
C PHE A 195 46.93 18.17 33.46
N VAL A 196 46.64 16.87 33.57
CA VAL A 196 47.13 16.03 34.68
C VAL A 196 48.65 16.01 34.69
N ALA A 197 49.28 15.76 33.55
CA ALA A 197 50.74 15.73 33.46
C ALA A 197 51.35 17.11 33.76
N GLY A 198 50.75 18.20 33.28
CA GLY A 198 51.18 19.57 33.60
C GLY A 198 51.11 19.87 35.10
N MET A 199 50.04 19.45 35.79
CA MET A 199 49.92 19.57 37.25
C MET A 199 50.98 18.74 37.98
N THR A 200 51.22 17.49 37.55
CA THR A 200 52.25 16.62 38.13
C THR A 200 53.65 17.21 37.98
N PHE A 201 54.02 17.68 36.78
CA PHE A 201 55.32 18.32 36.57
C PHE A 201 55.48 19.61 37.37
N SER A 202 54.43 20.44 37.46
CA SER A 202 54.45 21.65 38.28
C SER A 202 54.73 21.33 39.75
N SER A 203 54.08 20.30 40.29
CA SER A 203 54.34 19.80 41.65
C SER A 203 55.78 19.33 41.82
N SER A 204 56.32 18.56 40.86
CA SER A 204 57.71 18.09 40.91
C SER A 204 58.72 19.24 40.86
N VAL A 205 58.48 20.29 40.09
CA VAL A 205 59.33 21.50 40.06
C VAL A 205 59.34 22.19 41.42
N LEU A 206 58.16 22.38 42.03
CA LEU A 206 58.03 23.00 43.35
C LEU A 206 58.70 22.17 44.46
N GLN A 207 58.61 20.84 44.39
CA GLN A 207 59.24 19.93 45.36
C GLN A 207 60.77 19.87 45.28
N ASN A 208 61.38 20.31 44.17
CA ASN A 208 62.82 20.28 43.95
C ASN A 208 63.44 21.68 43.91
N ILE A 209 62.68 22.70 44.36
CA ILE A 209 63.10 24.10 44.34
C ILE A 209 64.28 24.42 45.26
N ASP A 210 64.45 23.61 46.31
CA ASP A 210 65.51 23.70 47.32
C ASP A 210 66.76 22.89 46.94
N LYS A 211 66.61 21.83 46.14
CA LYS A 211 67.67 20.85 45.84
C LYS A 211 68.50 21.17 44.61
N ALA A 212 67.92 21.87 43.63
CA ALA A 212 68.57 22.15 42.35
C ALA A 212 68.94 23.63 42.23
N SER A 213 70.08 23.90 41.57
CA SER A 213 70.43 25.29 41.21
C SER A 213 69.26 25.94 40.46
N ILE A 214 68.90 27.16 40.87
CA ILE A 214 67.79 27.92 40.31
C ILE A 214 67.85 28.00 38.78
N TYR A 215 69.05 28.10 38.19
CA TYR A 215 69.25 28.14 36.73
C TYR A 215 68.97 26.81 36.04
N ARG A 216 69.29 25.66 36.67
CA ARG A 216 69.02 24.33 36.09
C ARG A 216 67.55 23.98 36.19
N LEU A 217 66.94 24.25 37.34
CA LEU A 217 65.53 24.00 37.58
C LEU A 217 64.64 24.87 36.68
N SER A 218 64.93 26.17 36.59
CA SER A 218 64.18 27.08 35.72
C SER A 218 64.35 26.72 34.23
N ALA A 219 65.55 26.36 33.78
CA ALA A 219 65.75 25.93 32.39
C ALA A 219 64.93 24.68 32.05
N ILE A 220 64.92 23.66 32.92
CA ILE A 220 64.12 22.45 32.71
C ILE A 220 62.62 22.76 32.76
N ALA A 221 62.18 23.58 33.71
CA ALA A 221 60.79 23.99 33.82
C ALA A 221 60.29 24.72 32.56
N VAL A 222 61.13 25.58 31.97
CA VAL A 222 60.80 26.32 30.74
C VAL A 222 60.76 25.41 29.51
N ILE A 223 61.67 24.43 29.41
CA ILE A 223 61.65 23.42 28.35
C ILE A 223 60.37 22.58 28.43
N ILE A 224 59.99 22.14 29.64
CA ILE A 224 58.75 21.40 29.87
C ILE A 224 57.54 22.28 29.52
N ALA A 225 57.50 23.54 29.97
CA ALA A 225 56.42 24.46 29.65
C ALA A 225 56.26 24.69 28.14
N LEU A 226 57.37 24.80 27.40
CA LEU A 226 57.36 24.90 25.93
C LEU A 226 56.76 23.65 25.29
N PHE A 227 57.23 22.47 25.66
CA PHE A 227 56.70 21.20 25.14
C PHE A 227 55.19 21.03 25.44
N PHE A 228 54.77 21.32 26.67
CA PHE A 228 53.37 21.21 27.08
C PHE A 228 52.48 22.20 26.35
N PHE A 229 52.94 23.44 26.19
CA PHE A 229 52.20 24.46 25.49
C PHE A 229 52.02 24.11 24.00
N ASP A 230 53.07 23.61 23.34
CA ASP A 230 52.98 23.11 21.96
C ASP A 230 52.04 21.91 21.82
N LEU A 231 52.09 20.98 22.77
CA LEU A 231 51.20 19.81 22.79
C LEU A 231 49.72 20.24 22.91
N VAL A 232 49.40 21.14 23.83
CA VAL A 232 48.03 21.67 24.01
C VAL A 232 47.60 22.46 22.78
N ALA A 233 48.46 23.33 22.23
CA ALA A 233 48.17 24.09 21.02
C ALA A 233 47.89 23.16 19.81
N LEU A 234 48.63 22.06 19.68
CA LEU A 234 48.41 21.05 18.66
C LEU A 234 47.05 20.34 18.83
N LEU A 235 46.69 19.95 20.06
CA LEU A 235 45.41 19.32 20.36
C LEU A 235 44.22 20.25 20.08
N VAL A 236 44.31 21.53 20.47
CA VAL A 236 43.24 22.52 20.21
C VAL A 236 43.18 22.87 18.71
N SER A 237 44.31 22.95 18.01
CA SER A 237 44.32 23.16 16.55
C SER A 237 43.71 21.97 15.80
N PHE A 238 44.00 20.75 16.24
CA PHE A 238 43.38 19.54 15.72
C PHE A 238 41.86 19.54 15.97
N LEU A 239 41.41 19.95 17.16
CA LEU A 239 39.98 20.13 17.47
C LEU A 239 39.31 21.14 16.55
N GLY A 240 39.94 22.30 16.31
CA GLY A 240 39.42 23.30 15.38
C GLY A 240 39.27 22.76 13.96
N LYS A 241 40.20 21.92 13.49
CA LYS A 241 40.09 21.25 12.19
C LYS A 241 38.92 20.26 12.14
N VAL A 242 38.75 19.44 13.18
CA VAL A 242 37.63 18.49 13.29
C VAL A 242 36.29 19.22 13.36
N ALA A 243 36.21 20.29 14.15
CA ALA A 243 35.02 21.13 14.29
C ALA A 243 34.78 22.08 13.09
N LYS A 244 35.65 22.07 12.06
CA LYS A 244 35.63 22.99 10.92
C LYS A 244 35.60 24.48 11.32
N VAL A 245 36.24 24.81 12.43
CA VAL A 245 36.39 26.18 12.95
C VAL A 245 37.77 26.73 12.54
N GLU A 246 37.81 27.93 11.96
CA GLU A 246 39.08 28.58 11.65
C GLU A 246 39.87 28.93 12.93
N THR A 247 41.14 28.52 13.00
CA THR A 247 42.01 28.70 14.18
C THR A 247 43.18 29.67 13.92
N LYS A 248 43.00 30.65 13.03
CA LYS A 248 44.07 31.61 12.67
C LYS A 248 44.65 32.36 13.88
N SER A 249 43.79 32.72 14.84
CA SER A 249 44.19 33.38 16.10
C SER A 249 45.09 32.48 16.95
N LEU A 250 44.80 31.18 17.05
CA LEU A 250 45.59 30.24 17.85
C LEU A 250 47.02 30.11 17.33
N ARG A 251 47.20 30.06 16.01
CA ARG A 251 48.55 29.98 15.41
C ARG A 251 49.41 31.20 15.77
N ALA A 252 48.81 32.40 15.76
CA ALA A 252 49.50 33.62 16.16
C ALA A 252 49.88 33.59 17.65
N VAL A 253 48.95 33.17 18.51
CA VAL A 253 49.21 32.99 19.96
C VAL A 253 50.34 31.99 20.20
N THR A 254 50.37 30.86 19.48
CA THR A 254 51.42 29.85 19.63
C THR A 254 52.80 30.40 19.28
N ILE A 255 52.92 31.14 18.17
CA ILE A 255 54.18 31.74 17.73
C ILE A 255 54.70 32.76 18.77
N ILE A 256 53.81 33.63 19.27
CA ILE A 256 54.17 34.64 20.28
C ILE A 256 54.63 33.96 21.58
N ALA A 257 53.88 32.99 22.07
CA ALA A 257 54.22 32.28 23.30
C ALA A 257 55.55 31.52 23.20
N ASN A 258 55.82 30.85 22.07
CA ASN A 258 57.09 30.16 21.85
C ASN A 258 58.26 31.15 21.78
N ALA A 259 58.08 32.30 21.12
CA ALA A 259 59.10 33.36 21.10
C ALA A 259 59.41 33.87 22.52
N VAL A 260 58.39 34.10 23.35
CA VAL A 260 58.56 34.53 24.75
C VAL A 260 59.28 33.46 25.58
N LEU A 261 58.89 32.19 25.48
CA LEU A 261 59.51 31.10 26.23
C LEU A 261 60.97 30.87 25.81
N LEU A 262 61.28 30.97 24.52
CA LEU A 262 62.65 30.87 24.02
C LEU A 262 63.52 32.05 24.47
N LEU A 263 62.99 33.28 24.48
CA LEU A 263 63.69 34.44 25.03
C LEU A 263 63.99 34.27 26.52
N LEU A 264 63.02 33.76 27.28
CA LEU A 264 63.18 33.49 28.70
C LEU A 264 64.23 32.39 28.96
N LEU A 265 64.25 31.33 28.15
CA LEU A 265 65.29 30.30 28.20
C LEU A 265 66.68 30.89 27.91
N ALA A 266 66.81 31.72 26.87
CA ALA A 266 68.06 32.39 26.54
C ALA A 266 68.54 33.31 27.66
N ALA A 267 67.64 34.07 28.28
CA ALA A 267 67.95 34.92 29.43
C ALA A 267 68.48 34.12 30.63
N ILE A 268 67.90 32.95 30.93
CA ILE A 268 68.38 32.05 31.99
C ILE A 268 69.81 31.56 31.69
N VAL A 269 70.08 31.18 30.43
CA VAL A 269 71.41 30.71 30.00
C VAL A 269 72.46 31.83 30.09
N VAL A 270 72.12 33.04 29.64
CA VAL A 270 73.01 34.22 29.73
C VAL A 270 73.24 34.61 31.19
N ALA A 271 72.19 34.63 32.02
CA ALA A 271 72.30 34.95 33.43
C ALA A 271 73.22 33.97 34.17
N ARG A 272 73.18 32.67 33.83
CA ARG A 272 74.12 31.67 34.34
C ARG A 272 75.57 31.98 33.98
N PHE A 273 75.82 32.53 32.80
CA PHE A 273 77.17 32.81 32.30
C PHE A 273 77.73 34.14 32.82
N VAL A 274 76.87 35.15 33.01
CA VAL A 274 77.25 36.52 33.40
C VAL A 274 77.34 36.69 34.92
N LEU A 275 76.58 35.93 35.71
CA LEU A 275 76.63 35.97 37.17
C LEU A 275 77.52 34.84 37.72
N PRO A 276 78.78 35.11 38.10
CA PRO A 276 79.56 34.15 38.87
C PRO A 276 78.94 34.02 40.26
N LEU A 277 78.27 32.90 40.52
CA LEU A 277 77.71 32.62 41.84
C LEU A 277 78.82 32.26 42.84
N PRO A 278 78.67 32.64 44.12
CA PRO A 278 79.50 32.09 45.19
C PRO A 278 79.29 30.56 45.31
N PRO A 279 80.30 29.81 45.79
CA PRO A 279 80.20 28.37 45.96
C PRO A 279 78.98 28.01 46.84
N TYR A 280 78.28 26.93 46.46
CA TYR A 280 77.17 26.37 47.23
C TYR A 280 77.61 26.16 48.69
N PRO A 281 76.84 26.55 49.71
CA PRO A 281 77.07 26.06 51.05
C PRO A 281 76.96 24.53 51.00
N GLN A 282 78.03 23.84 51.39
CA GLN A 282 77.96 22.41 51.65
C GLN A 282 77.15 22.22 52.93
N GLY A 283 75.92 21.74 52.79
CA GLY A 283 74.99 21.42 53.86
C GLY A 283 73.75 20.78 53.29
#